data_AF-A0A2P7QNZ2-F1
#
_entry.id   AF-A0A2P7QNZ2-F1
#
_cell.length_a   1.000
_cell.length_b   1.000
_cell.length_c   1.000
_cell.angle_alpha   90.00
_cell.angle_beta   90.00
_cell.angle_gamma   90.00
#
_symmetry.space_group_name_H-M   'P 1'
#
loop_
_entity.id
_entity.type
_entity.pdbx_description
1 polymer ?
#
loop_
_entity_poly.entity_id
_entity_poly.type
_entity_poly.pdbx_seq_one_letter_code
_entity_poly.pdbx_strand_id
1 'polypeptide(L)'
;MSQIEQRGRIARVRRLQHGLAAATAAKASAHVQMLEGNDSRLGEMRRGMQANQGVTSGASLAGRGELAMRLEAARHSLTLTIQSARAASTLRERARLSARRDQESAEKLERSAARAARHQAETRRTARLRPRLRKSDGDAE
;
A
#
# COMPACT_ATOMS: atom_id res chain seq x y z
N MET A 1 -14.44 -17.72 22.65
CA MET A 1 -14.34 -17.21 21.26
C MET A 1 -14.19 -18.41 20.34
N SER A 2 -15.05 -18.56 19.33
CA SER A 2 -14.95 -19.67 18.38
C SER A 2 -13.77 -19.46 17.42
N GLN A 3 -13.19 -20.53 16.86
CA GLN A 3 -12.08 -20.42 15.89
C GLN A 3 -12.45 -19.57 14.66
N ILE A 4 -13.74 -19.52 14.31
CA ILE A 4 -14.27 -18.70 13.20
C ILE A 4 -14.21 -17.22 13.56
N GLU A 5 -14.68 -16.85 14.76
CA GLU A 5 -14.62 -15.47 15.26
C GLU A 5 -13.18 -14.96 15.33
N GLN A 6 -12.25 -15.80 15.81
CA GLN A 6 -10.83 -15.47 15.87
C GLN A 6 -10.26 -15.23 14.47
N ARG A 7 -10.52 -16.13 13.50
CA ARG A 7 -10.03 -15.97 12.12
C ARG A 7 -10.64 -14.78 11.41
N GLY A 8 -11.93 -14.51 11.63
CA GLY A 8 -12.59 -13.31 11.09
C GLY A 8 -12.03 -12.01 11.70
N ARG A 9 -11.70 -12.01 13.00
CA ARG A 9 -11.01 -10.87 13.64
C ARG A 9 -9.63 -10.64 13.02
N ILE A 10 -8.85 -11.70 12.81
CA ILE A 10 -7.52 -11.61 12.18
C ILE A 10 -7.67 -11.04 10.76
N ALA A 11 -8.60 -11.54 9.95
CA ALA A 11 -8.83 -11.04 8.60
C ALA A 11 -9.20 -9.54 8.59
N ARG A 12 -10.05 -9.09 9.52
CA ARG A 12 -10.36 -7.65 9.68
C ARG A 12 -9.12 -6.82 10.01
N VAL A 13 -8.30 -7.26 10.96
CA VAL A 13 -7.05 -6.56 11.31
C VAL A 13 -6.11 -6.50 10.11
N ARG A 14 -5.96 -7.60 9.35
CA ARG A 14 -5.09 -7.62 8.16
C ARG A 14 -5.60 -6.69 7.06
N ARG A 15 -6.91 -6.59 6.85
CA ARG A 15 -7.51 -5.59 5.93
C ARG A 15 -7.16 -4.17 6.34
N LEU A 16 -7.27 -3.83 7.62
CA LEU A 16 -6.89 -2.50 8.13
C LEU A 16 -5.39 -2.22 7.97
N GLN A 17 -4.55 -3.20 8.31
CA GLN A 17 -3.10 -3.09 8.15
C GLN A 17 -2.69 -2.87 6.68
N HIS A 18 -3.30 -3.61 5.75
CA HIS A 18 -3.08 -3.38 4.32
C HIS A 18 -3.56 -1.98 3.91
N GLY A 19 -4.73 -1.53 4.36
CA GLY A 19 -5.22 -0.17 4.09
C GLY A 19 -4.26 0.92 4.55
N LEU A 20 -3.71 0.78 5.76
CA LEU A 20 -2.69 1.70 6.29
C LEU A 20 -1.39 1.65 5.48
N ALA A 21 -0.91 0.45 5.13
CA ALA A 21 0.28 0.27 4.31
C ALA A 21 0.09 0.87 2.89
N ALA A 22 -1.10 0.75 2.32
CA ALA A 22 -1.44 1.34 1.02
C ALA A 22 -1.46 2.86 1.09
N ALA A 23 -2.09 3.45 2.12
CA ALA A 23 -2.11 4.90 2.30
C ALA A 23 -0.71 5.48 2.51
N THR A 24 0.14 4.80 3.30
CA THR A 24 1.52 5.24 3.54
C THR A 24 2.40 5.13 2.29
N ALA A 25 2.23 4.07 1.48
CA ALA A 25 2.91 3.93 0.20
C ALA A 25 2.47 5.03 -0.80
N ALA A 26 1.16 5.29 -0.89
CA ALA A 26 0.63 6.35 -1.76
C ALA A 26 1.19 7.73 -1.36
N LYS A 27 1.23 8.04 -0.06
CA LYS A 27 1.82 9.28 0.45
C LYS A 27 3.30 9.40 0.09
N ALA A 28 4.07 8.32 0.23
CA ALA A 28 5.49 8.33 -0.13
C ALA A 28 5.70 8.53 -1.63
N SER A 29 4.90 7.89 -2.47
CA SER A 29 4.94 8.07 -3.93
C SER A 29 4.59 9.50 -4.34
N ALA A 30 3.52 10.08 -3.77
CA ALA A 30 3.14 11.47 -4.02
C ALA A 30 4.24 12.46 -3.58
N HIS A 31 4.95 12.17 -2.49
CA HIS A 31 6.07 12.98 -2.04
C HIS A 31 7.22 12.98 -3.05
N VAL A 32 7.58 11.81 -3.60
CA VAL A 32 8.59 11.70 -4.67
C VAL A 32 8.19 12.53 -5.89
N GLN A 33 6.94 12.39 -6.36
CA GLN A 33 6.45 13.15 -7.52
C GLN A 33 6.51 14.66 -7.30
N MET A 34 6.18 15.12 -6.08
CA MET A 34 6.27 16.54 -5.73
C MET A 34 7.73 17.04 -5.78
N LEU A 35 8.68 16.28 -5.25
CA LEU A 35 10.10 16.64 -5.29
C LEU A 35 10.65 16.67 -6.73
N GLU A 36 10.31 15.67 -7.54
CA GLU A 36 10.70 15.60 -8.95
C GLU A 36 10.09 16.74 -9.78
N GLY A 37 8.84 17.10 -9.49
CA GLY A 37 8.19 18.26 -10.09
C GLY A 37 8.88 19.57 -9.72
N ASN A 38 9.33 19.72 -8.47
CA ASN A 38 10.09 20.88 -8.04
C ASN A 38 11.47 20.96 -8.72
N ASP A 39 12.19 19.83 -8.85
CA ASP A 39 13.47 19.81 -9.57
C ASP A 39 13.30 20.21 -11.04
N SER A 40 12.26 19.70 -11.68
CA SER A 40 11.92 20.03 -13.07
C SER A 40 11.67 21.53 -13.24
N ARG A 41 10.86 22.13 -12.35
CA ARG A 41 10.57 23.58 -12.35
C ARG A 41 11.82 24.41 -12.12
N LEU A 42 12.70 24.01 -11.19
CA LEU A 42 13.99 24.71 -10.96
C LEU A 42 14.89 24.63 -12.20
N GLY A 43 14.92 23.48 -12.88
CA GLY A 43 15.63 23.32 -14.15
C GLY A 43 15.07 24.22 -15.26
N GLU A 44 13.75 24.35 -15.36
CA GLU A 44 13.09 25.26 -16.31
C GLU A 44 13.43 26.73 -16.01
N MET A 45 13.32 27.16 -14.75
CA MET A 45 13.70 28.50 -14.31
C MET A 45 15.17 28.80 -14.66
N ARG A 46 16.07 27.83 -14.43
CA ARG A 46 17.48 27.98 -14.74
C ARG A 46 17.76 28.13 -16.25
N ARG A 47 17.04 27.37 -17.09
CA ARG A 47 17.11 27.48 -18.56
C ARG A 47 16.56 28.82 -19.05
N GLY A 48 15.47 29.30 -18.45
CA GLY A 48 14.86 30.59 -18.78
C GLY A 48 15.73 31.82 -18.42
N MET A 49 16.75 31.66 -17.57
CA MET A 49 17.67 32.73 -17.21
C MET A 49 18.82 32.95 -18.22
N GLN A 50 18.86 32.22 -19.34
CA GLN A 50 19.84 32.45 -20.40
C GLN A 50 19.70 33.89 -20.98
N ALA A 51 20.83 34.49 -21.37
CA ALA A 51 20.87 35.89 -21.80
C ALA A 51 20.04 36.09 -23.07
N ASN A 52 19.04 36.98 -23.01
CA ASN A 52 18.42 37.51 -24.22
C ASN A 52 19.43 38.43 -24.90
N GLN A 53 19.59 38.29 -26.22
CA GLN A 53 20.45 39.15 -27.02
C GLN A 53 19.94 40.60 -26.93
N GLY A 54 20.74 41.50 -26.35
CA GLY A 54 20.39 42.91 -26.15
C GLY A 54 21.37 43.64 -25.22
N VAL A 55 21.19 44.95 -25.04
CA VAL A 55 22.01 45.78 -24.15
C VAL A 55 21.64 45.48 -22.69
N THR A 56 22.33 44.51 -22.07
CA THR A 56 22.24 44.22 -20.64
C THR A 56 23.37 44.89 -19.87
N SER A 57 23.05 45.60 -18.78
CA SER A 57 24.06 46.19 -17.90
C SER A 57 24.85 45.11 -17.16
N GLY A 58 26.13 45.37 -16.83
CA GLY A 58 26.96 44.42 -16.08
C GLY A 58 26.37 44.04 -14.72
N ALA A 59 25.70 44.96 -14.03
CA ALA A 59 24.99 44.69 -12.78
C ALA A 59 23.83 43.69 -12.96
N SER A 60 23.08 43.80 -14.05
CA SER A 60 21.99 42.86 -14.36
C SER A 60 22.51 41.45 -14.68
N LEU A 61 23.68 41.36 -15.31
CA LEU A 61 24.34 40.10 -15.63
C LEU A 61 24.88 39.40 -14.35
N ALA A 62 25.50 40.18 -13.46
CA ALA A 62 25.99 39.68 -12.17
C ALA A 62 24.85 39.12 -11.30
N GLY A 63 23.74 39.87 -11.16
CA GLY A 63 22.57 39.40 -10.39
C GLY A 63 21.93 38.13 -10.97
N ARG A 64 21.87 38.00 -12.30
CA ARG A 64 21.41 36.77 -12.96
C ARG A 64 22.36 35.59 -12.70
N GLY A 65 23.67 35.83 -12.75
CA GLY A 65 24.68 34.82 -12.42
C GLY A 65 24.53 34.30 -11.00
N GLU A 66 24.33 35.19 -10.03
CA GLU A 66 24.13 34.81 -8.63
C GLU A 66 22.85 33.99 -8.43
N LEU A 67 21.72 34.42 -9.01
CA LEU A 67 20.46 33.67 -8.96
C LEU A 67 20.58 32.29 -9.60
N ALA A 68 21.27 32.21 -10.74
CA ALA A 68 21.58 30.96 -11.40
C ALA A 68 22.40 29.99 -10.52
N MET A 69 23.39 30.50 -9.79
CA MET A 69 24.18 29.70 -8.84
C MET A 69 23.34 29.22 -7.66
N ARG A 70 22.48 30.08 -7.10
CA ARG A 70 21.56 29.72 -6.01
C ARG A 70 20.56 28.63 -6.44
N LEU A 71 20.01 28.73 -7.65
CA LEU A 71 19.13 27.70 -8.21
C LEU A 71 19.86 26.36 -8.38
N GLU A 72 21.10 26.39 -8.87
CA GLU A 72 21.87 25.16 -9.05
C GLU A 72 22.21 24.49 -7.71
N ALA A 73 22.58 25.29 -6.69
CA ALA A 73 22.79 24.78 -5.34
C ALA A 73 21.52 24.14 -4.75
N ALA A 74 20.35 24.76 -4.97
CA ALA A 74 19.06 24.21 -4.55
C ALA A 74 18.71 22.89 -5.26
N ARG A 75 19.03 22.76 -6.55
CA ARG A 75 18.84 21.50 -7.30
C ARG A 75 19.78 20.39 -6.82
N HIS A 76 21.01 20.74 -6.49
CA HIS A 76 21.98 19.77 -5.96
C HIS A 76 21.51 19.18 -4.62
N SER A 77 21.01 20.02 -3.70
CA SER A 77 20.46 19.53 -2.42
C SER A 77 19.16 18.72 -2.60
N LEU A 78 18.34 19.10 -3.58
CA LEU A 78 17.11 18.39 -3.90
C LEU A 78 17.37 17.00 -4.48
N THR A 79 18.48 16.82 -5.21
CA THR A 79 18.88 15.51 -5.79
C THR A 79 19.04 14.43 -4.72
N LEU A 80 19.77 14.71 -3.64
CA LEU A 80 19.94 13.78 -2.52
C LEU A 80 18.61 13.49 -1.81
N THR A 81 17.76 14.51 -1.70
CA THR A 81 16.43 14.39 -1.10
C THR A 81 15.52 13.50 -1.96
N ILE A 82 15.55 13.64 -3.29
CA ILE A 82 14.81 12.79 -4.23
C ILE A 82 15.28 11.33 -4.12
N GLN A 83 16.60 11.11 -4.08
CA GLN A 83 17.14 9.75 -3.96
C GLN A 83 16.68 9.06 -2.68
N SER A 84 16.76 9.74 -1.54
CA SER A 84 16.28 9.21 -0.27
C SER A 84 14.76 9.00 -0.25
N ALA A 85 13.99 9.92 -0.83
CA ALA A 85 12.54 9.78 -0.96
C ALA A 85 12.15 8.59 -1.86
N ARG A 86 12.86 8.35 -2.97
CA ARG A 86 12.65 7.19 -3.85
C ARG A 86 12.94 5.87 -3.14
N ALA A 87 14.03 5.81 -2.37
CA ALA A 87 14.36 4.65 -1.56
C ALA A 87 13.26 4.38 -0.51
N ALA A 88 12.81 5.42 0.19
CA ALA A 88 11.72 5.33 1.15
C ALA A 88 10.41 4.87 0.48
N SER A 89 10.03 5.45 -0.65
CA SER A 89 8.85 5.06 -1.43
C SER A 89 8.88 3.58 -1.83
N THR A 90 10.03 3.11 -2.32
CA THR A 90 10.24 1.70 -2.67
C THR A 90 10.07 0.78 -1.45
N LEU A 91 10.59 1.17 -0.29
CA LEU A 91 10.44 0.41 0.94
C LEU A 91 8.97 0.34 1.39
N ARG A 92 8.23 1.46 1.32
CA ARG A 92 6.80 1.49 1.67
C ARG A 92 5.96 0.66 0.71
N GLU A 93 6.30 0.66 -0.58
CA GLU A 93 5.63 -0.17 -1.57
C GLU A 93 5.85 -1.66 -1.31
N ARG A 94 7.08 -2.07 -0.96
CA ARG A 94 7.36 -3.45 -0.52
C ARG A 94 6.55 -3.83 0.71
N ALA A 95 6.43 -2.94 1.70
CA ALA A 95 5.62 -3.17 2.89
C ALA A 95 4.13 -3.32 2.55
N ARG A 96 3.60 -2.52 1.63
CA ARG A 96 2.22 -2.65 1.11
C ARG A 96 1.98 -4.01 0.47
N LEU A 97 2.90 -4.47 -0.38
CA LEU A 97 2.80 -5.79 -1.04
C LEU A 97 2.84 -6.93 -0.01
N SER A 98 3.70 -6.82 1.01
CA SER A 98 3.74 -7.78 2.11
C SER A 98 2.41 -7.82 2.88
N ALA A 99 1.87 -6.65 3.24
CA ALA A 99 0.60 -6.55 3.95
C ALA A 99 -0.58 -7.09 3.12
N ARG A 100 -0.54 -6.92 1.79
CA ARG A 100 -1.53 -7.50 0.87
C ARG A 100 -1.49 -9.04 0.89
N ARG A 101 -0.30 -9.64 0.84
CA ARG A 101 -0.15 -11.10 0.92
C ARG A 101 -0.68 -11.66 2.25
N ASP A 102 -0.40 -10.96 3.35
CA ASP A 102 -0.93 -11.30 4.67
C ASP A 102 -2.45 -11.22 4.72
N GLN A 103 -3.04 -10.17 4.14
CA GLN A 103 -4.49 -10.01 4.02
C GLN A 103 -5.10 -11.17 3.23
N GLU A 104 -4.60 -11.44 2.03
CA GLU A 104 -5.12 -12.51 1.15
C GLU A 104 -5.07 -13.88 1.84
N SER A 105 -3.97 -14.16 2.56
CA SER A 105 -3.80 -15.37 3.35
C SER A 105 -4.83 -15.47 4.48
N ALA A 106 -5.03 -14.39 5.24
CA ALA A 106 -6.00 -14.35 6.33
C ALA A 106 -7.44 -14.53 5.81
N GLU A 107 -7.79 -13.91 4.70
CA GLU A 107 -9.11 -14.04 4.07
C GLU A 107 -9.36 -15.45 3.53
N LYS A 108 -8.31 -16.12 3.01
CA LYS A 108 -8.42 -17.52 2.60
C LYS A 108 -8.70 -18.43 3.80
N LEU A 109 -8.05 -18.18 4.93
CA LEU A 109 -8.25 -18.93 6.19
C LEU A 109 -9.65 -18.68 6.80
N GLU A 110 -10.11 -17.44 6.80
CA GLU A 110 -11.47 -17.06 7.21
C GLU A 110 -12.52 -17.79 6.37
N ARG A 111 -12.40 -17.73 5.04
CA ARG A 111 -13.29 -18.43 4.10
C ARG A 111 -13.28 -19.95 4.31
N SER A 112 -12.09 -20.53 4.52
CA SER A 112 -11.96 -21.96 4.78
C SER A 112 -12.66 -22.38 6.08
N ALA A 113 -12.48 -21.61 7.15
CA ALA A 113 -13.15 -21.86 8.44
C ALA A 113 -14.68 -21.78 8.31
N ALA A 114 -15.18 -20.76 7.60
CA ALA A 114 -16.62 -20.60 7.37
C ALA A 114 -17.20 -21.78 6.58
N ARG A 115 -16.50 -22.27 5.55
CA ARG A 115 -16.92 -23.46 4.79
C ARG A 115 -16.94 -24.73 5.64
N ALA A 116 -15.88 -24.98 6.41
CA ALA A 116 -15.81 -26.14 7.30
C ALA A 116 -16.94 -26.13 8.33
N ALA A 117 -17.26 -24.96 8.89
CA ALA A 117 -18.35 -24.79 9.83
C ALA A 117 -19.72 -25.09 9.21
N ARG A 118 -19.97 -24.62 7.98
CA ARG A 118 -21.20 -24.93 7.23
C ARG A 118 -21.34 -26.43 6.99
N HIS A 119 -20.28 -27.08 6.51
CA HIS A 119 -20.28 -28.53 6.28
C HIS A 119 -20.55 -29.33 7.56
N GLN A 120 -19.95 -28.93 8.68
CA GLN A 120 -20.22 -29.56 9.99
C GLN A 120 -21.66 -29.34 10.44
N ALA A 121 -22.22 -28.15 10.24
CA ALA A 121 -23.62 -27.86 10.56
C ALA A 121 -24.57 -28.70 9.70
N GLU A 122 -24.31 -28.84 8.40
CA GLU A 122 -25.07 -29.69 7.48
C GLU A 122 -25.00 -31.16 7.90
N THR A 123 -23.80 -31.68 8.21
CA THR A 123 -23.62 -33.08 8.67
C THR A 123 -24.34 -33.34 9.99
N ARG A 124 -24.31 -32.38 10.93
CA ARG A 124 -25.06 -32.48 12.19
C ARG A 124 -26.57 -32.45 11.96
N ARG A 125 -27.04 -31.63 11.00
CA ARG A 125 -28.46 -31.55 10.64
C ARG A 125 -28.95 -32.84 10.00
N THR A 126 -28.19 -33.42 9.06
CA THR A 126 -28.54 -34.71 8.43
C THR A 126 -28.48 -35.86 9.42
N ALA A 127 -27.50 -35.89 10.34
CA ALA A 127 -27.43 -36.89 11.39
C ALA A 127 -28.63 -36.86 12.35
N ARG A 128 -29.17 -35.67 12.66
CA ARG A 128 -30.39 -35.51 13.47
C ARG A 128 -31.67 -35.92 12.75
N LEU A 129 -31.67 -35.88 11.41
CA LEU A 129 -32.82 -36.24 10.58
C LEU A 129 -32.87 -37.73 10.24
N ARG A 130 -31.84 -38.52 10.55
CA ARG A 130 -31.88 -39.98 10.39
C ARG A 130 -32.87 -40.57 11.40
N PRO A 131 -33.98 -41.20 10.96
CA PRO A 131 -34.82 -41.98 11.85
C PRO A 131 -33.94 -43.07 12.46
N ARG A 132 -33.96 -43.19 13.79
CA ARG A 132 -33.50 -44.43 14.42
C ARG A 132 -34.39 -45.52 13.87
N LEU A 133 -33.89 -46.28 12.90
CA LEU A 133 -34.51 -47.53 12.48
C LEU A 133 -34.52 -48.40 13.74
N ARG A 134 -35.64 -48.35 14.45
CA ARG A 134 -35.91 -49.16 15.62
C ARG A 134 -35.87 -50.58 15.07
N LYS A 135 -34.83 -51.34 15.40
CA LYS A 135 -34.78 -52.78 15.14
C LYS A 135 -35.87 -53.38 16.03
N SER A 136 -37.08 -53.49 15.48
CA SER A 136 -38.20 -54.23 16.01
C SER A 136 -38.47 -55.39 15.06
N ASP A 137 -37.55 -56.35 15.06
CA ASP A 137 -37.86 -57.74 14.78
C ASP A 137 -37.35 -58.44 16.05
N GLY A 138 -38.18 -58.76 17.05
CA GLY A 138 -39.51 -59.33 16.90
C GLY A 138 -39.31 -60.83 16.92
N ASP A 139 -39.31 -61.39 18.13
CA ASP A 139 -39.42 -62.82 18.38
C ASP A 139 -40.55 -63.41 17.54
N ALA A 140 -40.26 -64.46 16.78
CA ALA A 140 -41.24 -65.40 16.27
C ALA A 140 -40.55 -66.75 16.01
N GLU A 141 -40.80 -67.66 16.97
CA GLU A 141 -40.72 -69.13 16.94
C GLU A 141 -39.36 -69.82 16.77
#